data_AF-N1QCB3-F1
#
_entry.id   AF-N1QCB3-F1
#
_cell.length_a   1.000
_cell.length_b   1.000
_cell.length_c   1.000
_cell.angle_alpha   90.00
_cell.angle_beta   90.00
_cell.angle_gamma   90.00
#
_symmetry.space_group_name_H-M   'P 1'
#
loop_
_entity.id
_entity.type
_entity.pdbx_description
1 polymer ?
#
loop_
_entity_poly.entity_id
_entity_poly.type
_entity_poly.pdbx_seq_one_letter_code
_entity_poly.pdbx_strand_id
1 'polypeptide(L)'
;MPLQSLSAGRILMILGNLSYSLGAFLADYNETHVLNPRWPPHAKFHNGQTMSLGLCLAAMSLYLAFRPEARPSQVRDNLFNAALLGSFYCGAGLCAILYPGTAWQE
;
A
#
# COMPACT_ATOMS: atom_id res chain seq x y z
N MET A 1 -11.90 24.17 -6.00
CA MET A 1 -10.50 24.44 -5.64
C MET A 1 -9.60 23.55 -6.48
N PRO A 2 -8.43 24.03 -6.96
CA PRO A 2 -7.55 23.20 -7.79
C PRO A 2 -6.93 22.06 -6.96
N LEU A 3 -6.50 20.99 -7.65
CA LEU A 3 -5.69 19.94 -7.04
C LEU A 3 -4.39 20.53 -6.48
N GLN A 4 -3.84 19.84 -5.48
CA GLN A 4 -2.56 20.24 -4.89
C GLN A 4 -1.42 20.13 -5.90
N SER A 5 -0.47 21.06 -5.84
CA SER A 5 0.70 21.05 -6.73
C SER A 5 1.63 19.87 -6.47
N LEU A 6 2.34 19.44 -7.52
CA LEU A 6 3.41 18.45 -7.41
C LEU A 6 4.55 19.02 -6.58
N SER A 7 4.94 18.29 -5.54
CA SER A 7 6.12 18.55 -4.71
C SER A 7 6.97 17.28 -4.67
N ALA A 8 8.24 17.39 -4.25
CA ALA A 8 9.11 16.23 -4.09
C ALA A 8 8.47 15.14 -3.20
N GLY A 9 7.85 15.54 -2.07
CA GLY A 9 7.15 14.61 -1.19
C GLY A 9 5.99 13.89 -1.87
N ARG A 10 5.19 14.59 -2.68
CA ARG A 10 4.09 13.97 -3.44
C ARG A 10 4.57 13.07 -4.56
N ILE A 11 5.70 13.40 -5.19
CA ILE A 11 6.34 12.52 -6.18
C ILE A 11 6.78 11.22 -5.50
N LEU A 12 7.44 11.30 -4.34
CA LEU A 12 7.81 10.11 -3.57
C LEU A 12 6.59 9.28 -3.16
N MET A 13 5.50 9.95 -2.75
CA MET A 13 4.23 9.26 -2.47
C MET A 13 3.71 8.56 -3.72
N ILE A 14 3.62 9.22 -4.88
CA ILE A 14 3.20 8.58 -6.14
C ILE A 14 4.04 7.35 -6.43
N LEU A 15 5.36 7.50 -6.46
CA LEU A 15 6.27 6.40 -6.79
C LEU A 15 6.12 5.25 -5.80
N GLY A 16 6.18 5.51 -4.50
CA GLY A 16 6.02 4.49 -3.48
C GLY A 16 4.68 3.77 -3.58
N ASN A 17 3.58 4.53 -3.67
CA ASN A 17 2.22 3.99 -3.74
C ASN A 17 2.01 3.12 -4.98
N LEU A 18 2.53 3.54 -6.14
CA LEU A 18 2.49 2.73 -7.35
C LEU A 18 3.37 1.48 -7.22
N SER A 19 4.57 1.60 -6.65
CA SER A 19 5.49 0.47 -6.50
C SER A 19 4.88 -0.69 -5.72
N TYR A 20 4.27 -0.47 -4.55
CA TYR A 20 3.71 -1.59 -3.78
C TYR A 20 2.31 -2.00 -4.28
N SER A 21 1.46 -1.07 -4.74
CA SER A 21 0.13 -1.45 -5.24
C SER A 21 0.20 -2.28 -6.51
N LEU A 22 1.17 -2.03 -7.39
CA LEU A 22 1.43 -2.86 -8.57
C LEU A 22 2.34 -4.04 -8.23
N GLY A 23 3.37 -3.81 -7.43
CA GLY A 23 4.34 -4.81 -7.03
C GLY A 23 3.71 -6.02 -6.34
N ALA A 24 2.70 -5.81 -5.49
CA ALA A 24 1.96 -6.90 -4.86
C ALA A 24 1.31 -7.84 -5.87
N PHE A 25 0.64 -7.31 -6.90
CA PHE A 25 0.02 -8.15 -7.93
C PHE A 25 1.08 -8.81 -8.82
N LEU A 26 2.17 -8.11 -9.16
CA LEU A 26 3.25 -8.69 -9.95
C LEU A 26 3.96 -9.85 -9.21
N ALA A 27 4.16 -9.70 -7.90
CA ALA A 27 4.85 -10.69 -7.07
C ALA A 27 3.95 -11.88 -6.67
N ASP A 28 2.65 -11.64 -6.45
CA ASP A 28 1.79 -12.64 -5.82
C ASP A 28 0.75 -13.24 -6.77
N TYR A 29 0.48 -12.61 -7.92
CA TYR A 29 -0.47 -13.13 -8.91
C TYR A 29 0.18 -14.16 -9.85
N ASN A 30 0.68 -15.27 -9.29
CA ASN A 30 1.32 -16.34 -10.05
C ASN A 30 1.25 -17.71 -9.34
N GLU A 31 1.79 -18.74 -9.98
CA GLU A 31 1.78 -20.15 -9.55
C GLU A 31 2.58 -20.45 -8.27
N THR A 32 3.45 -19.54 -7.84
CA THR A 32 4.15 -19.68 -6.55
C THR A 32 3.29 -19.20 -5.38
N HIS A 33 2.33 -18.32 -5.64
CA HIS A 33 1.49 -17.61 -4.66
C HIS A 33 -0.01 -17.88 -4.88
N VAL A 34 -0.83 -16.88 -5.25
CA VAL A 34 -2.29 -16.99 -5.23
C VAL A 34 -2.84 -18.11 -6.14
N LEU A 35 -2.13 -18.45 -7.23
CA LEU A 35 -2.52 -19.52 -8.15
C LEU A 35 -2.02 -20.90 -7.70
N ASN A 36 -1.06 -20.96 -6.76
CA ASN A 36 -0.42 -22.19 -6.32
C ASN A 36 -1.44 -23.27 -5.92
N PRO A 37 -1.48 -24.44 -6.58
CA PRO A 37 -2.47 -25.47 -6.29
C PRO A 37 -2.27 -26.13 -4.92
N ARG A 38 -1.10 -25.97 -4.29
CA ARG A 38 -0.78 -26.55 -2.97
C ARG A 38 -1.24 -25.68 -1.81
N TRP A 39 -1.51 -24.40 -2.02
CA TRP A 39 -1.99 -23.51 -0.97
C TRP A 39 -3.44 -23.83 -0.59
N PRO A 40 -3.77 -23.90 0.72
CA PRO A 40 -5.15 -24.05 1.13
C PRO A 40 -5.98 -22.84 0.67
N PRO A 41 -7.31 -23.00 0.42
CA PRO A 41 -8.16 -21.89 -0.03
C PRO A 41 -8.06 -20.63 0.85
N HIS A 42 -7.89 -20.80 2.15
CA HIS A 42 -7.77 -19.69 3.10
C HIS A 42 -6.49 -18.87 2.92
N ALA A 43 -5.35 -19.50 2.56
CA ALA A 43 -4.11 -18.76 2.27
C ALA A 43 -4.27 -17.91 1.00
N LYS A 44 -4.95 -18.43 -0.02
CA LYS A 44 -5.28 -17.68 -1.25
C LYS A 44 -6.20 -16.50 -0.95
N PHE A 45 -7.21 -16.69 -0.09
CA PHE A 45 -8.08 -15.62 0.38
C PHE A 45 -7.27 -14.49 1.03
N HIS A 46 -6.41 -14.82 1.99
CA HIS A 46 -5.58 -13.82 2.65
C HIS A 46 -4.56 -13.16 1.72
N ASN A 47 -4.01 -13.89 0.74
CA ASN A 47 -3.14 -13.27 -0.26
C ASN A 47 -3.90 -12.28 -1.15
N GLY A 48 -5.07 -12.67 -1.64
CA GLY A 48 -5.97 -11.77 -2.40
C GLY A 48 -6.40 -10.54 -1.58
N GLN A 49 -6.67 -10.73 -0.29
CA GLN A 49 -6.95 -9.66 0.65
C GLN A 49 -5.75 -8.70 0.76
N THR A 50 -4.53 -9.20 0.93
CA THR A 50 -3.33 -8.36 1.07
C THR A 50 -3.03 -7.57 -0.20
N MET A 51 -3.06 -8.21 -1.38
CA MET A 51 -2.90 -7.51 -2.67
C MET A 51 -3.92 -6.37 -2.82
N SER A 52 -5.19 -6.67 -2.54
CA SER A 52 -6.29 -5.69 -2.64
C SER A 52 -6.17 -4.57 -1.61
N LEU A 53 -5.75 -4.90 -0.37
CA LEU A 53 -5.52 -3.92 0.69
C LEU A 53 -4.40 -2.93 0.32
N GLY A 54 -3.32 -3.41 -0.30
CA GLY A 54 -2.25 -2.56 -0.82
C GLY A 54 -2.77 -1.53 -1.83
N LEU A 55 -3.61 -1.96 -2.77
CA LEU A 55 -4.26 -1.07 -3.74
C LEU A 55 -5.19 -0.05 -3.06
N CYS A 56 -6.02 -0.48 -2.12
CA CYS A 56 -6.94 0.42 -1.40
C CYS A 56 -6.19 1.48 -0.57
N LEU A 57 -5.12 1.08 0.15
CA LEU A 57 -4.27 2.00 0.91
C LEU A 57 -3.57 2.99 -0.01
N ALA A 58 -3.05 2.52 -1.15
CA ALA A 58 -2.42 3.38 -2.15
C ALA A 58 -3.40 4.43 -2.71
N ALA A 59 -4.59 4.00 -3.10
CA ALA A 59 -5.63 4.89 -3.61
C ALA A 59 -6.03 5.95 -2.58
N MET A 60 -6.22 5.56 -1.32
CA MET A 60 -6.58 6.50 -0.25
C MET A 60 -5.45 7.50 0.05
N SER A 61 -4.21 7.03 0.12
CA SER A 61 -3.03 7.89 0.31
C SER A 61 -2.90 8.92 -0.82
N LEU A 62 -3.02 8.50 -2.08
CA LEU A 62 -2.96 9.42 -3.22
C LEU A 62 -4.16 10.39 -3.25
N TYR A 63 -5.36 9.92 -2.91
CA TYR A 63 -6.51 10.82 -2.75
C TYR A 63 -6.23 11.92 -1.72
N LEU A 64 -5.73 11.57 -0.53
CA LEU A 64 -5.41 12.56 0.50
C LEU A 64 -4.24 13.47 0.10
N ALA A 65 -3.26 12.95 -0.63
CA ALA A 65 -2.13 13.75 -1.09
C ALA A 65 -2.55 14.88 -2.05
N PHE A 66 -3.59 14.65 -2.86
CA PHE A 66 -3.99 15.57 -3.94
C PHE A 66 -5.36 16.23 -3.77
N ARG A 67 -6.19 15.80 -2.81
CA ARG A 67 -7.52 16.39 -2.60
C ARG A 67 -7.44 17.92 -2.43
N PRO A 68 -8.31 18.69 -3.09
CA PRO A 68 -8.32 20.14 -2.95
C PRO A 68 -8.65 20.57 -1.51
N GLU A 69 -7.92 21.55 -0.99
CA GLU A 69 -8.18 22.14 0.34
C GLU A 69 -7.78 23.62 0.36
N ALA A 70 -8.53 24.42 1.13
CA ALA A 70 -8.31 25.86 1.26
C ALA A 70 -7.33 26.23 2.37
N ARG A 71 -7.42 25.54 3.51
CA ARG A 71 -6.67 25.94 4.70
C ARG A 71 -5.31 25.24 4.68
N PRO A 72 -4.19 25.99 4.83
CA PRO A 72 -2.86 25.39 4.87
C PRO A 72 -2.70 24.30 5.94
N SER A 73 -3.37 24.43 7.09
CA SER A 73 -3.39 23.40 8.13
C SER A 73 -3.97 22.07 7.63
N GLN A 74 -5.09 22.10 6.90
CA GLN A 74 -5.70 20.89 6.32
C GLN A 74 -4.81 20.25 5.25
N VAL A 75 -4.12 21.06 4.44
CA VAL A 75 -3.17 20.54 3.44
C VAL A 75 -2.06 19.75 4.14
N ARG A 76 -1.53 20.27 5.25
CA ARG A 76 -0.51 19.59 6.05
C ARG A 76 -1.04 18.31 6.69
N ASP A 77 -2.22 18.36 7.29
CA ASP A 77 -2.82 17.20 7.96
C ASP A 77 -3.15 16.09 6.95
N ASN A 78 -3.65 16.46 5.77
CA ASN A 78 -3.88 15.51 4.67
C ASN A 78 -2.57 14.88 4.16
N LEU A 79 -1.49 15.67 4.04
CA LEU A 79 -0.17 15.14 3.66
C LEU A 79 0.37 14.15 4.70
N PHE A 80 0.22 14.45 6.00
CA PHE A 80 0.60 13.52 7.06
C PHE A 80 -0.22 12.22 6.99
N ASN A 81 -1.54 12.32 6.84
CA ASN A 81 -2.41 11.16 6.72
C ASN A 81 -2.13 10.35 5.45
N ALA A 82 -1.80 11.01 4.33
CA ALA A 82 -1.36 10.35 3.11
C ALA A 82 -0.08 9.53 3.35
N ALA A 83 0.93 10.14 3.98
CA ALA A 83 2.18 9.45 4.33
C ALA A 83 1.91 8.25 5.25
N LEU A 84 1.09 8.44 6.29
CA LEU A 84 0.76 7.41 7.26
C LEU A 84 0.05 6.22 6.61
N LEU A 85 -1.05 6.46 5.89
CA LEU A 85 -1.81 5.40 5.21
C LEU A 85 -0.99 4.71 4.12
N GLY A 86 -0.20 5.47 3.36
CA GLY A 86 0.70 4.91 2.35
C GLY A 86 1.80 4.04 2.96
N SER A 87 2.20 4.30 4.20
CA SER A 87 3.21 3.50 4.91
C SER A 87 2.67 2.19 5.50
N PHE A 88 1.37 2.07 5.73
CA PHE A 88 0.78 0.93 6.44
C PHE A 88 1.02 -0.42 5.75
N TYR A 89 1.00 -0.46 4.42
CA TYR A 89 1.23 -1.72 3.71
C TYR A 89 2.64 -2.27 4.00
N CYS A 90 3.67 -1.46 3.78
CA CYS A 90 5.05 -1.85 4.07
C CYS A 90 5.28 -2.07 5.56
N GLY A 91 4.69 -1.24 6.43
CA GLY A 91 4.77 -1.40 7.88
C GLY A 91 4.20 -2.74 8.35
N ALA A 92 3.02 -3.12 7.85
CA ALA A 92 2.42 -4.43 8.14
C ALA A 92 3.28 -5.57 7.59
N GLY A 93 3.85 -5.42 6.39
CA GLY A 93 4.79 -6.39 5.81
C GLY A 93 6.05 -6.58 6.68
N LEU A 94 6.64 -5.51 7.20
CA LEU A 94 7.76 -5.58 8.14
C LEU A 94 7.36 -6.26 9.46
N CYS A 95 6.15 -5.99 9.96
CA CYS A 95 5.64 -6.66 11.16
C CYS A 95 5.36 -8.15 10.93
N ALA A 96 5.16 -8.61 9.69
CA ALA A 96 4.88 -10.01 9.38
C ALA A 96 6.01 -10.94 9.88
N ILE A 97 7.25 -10.44 9.90
CA ILE A 97 8.44 -11.12 10.42
C ILE A 97 8.27 -11.62 11.87
N LEU A 98 7.45 -10.93 12.67
CA LEU A 98 7.29 -11.21 14.10
C LEU A 98 6.33 -12.38 14.38
N TYR A 99 5.57 -12.85 13.39
CA TYR A 99 4.63 -13.94 13.58
C TYR A 99 5.30 -15.31 13.36
N PRO A 100 4.94 -16.34 14.16
CA PRO A 100 5.57 -17.64 14.07
C PRO A 100 5.27 -18.34 12.74
N GLY A 101 6.26 -19.03 12.17
CA GLY A 101 6.09 -19.85 10.97
C GLY A 101 6.01 -19.09 9.65
N THR A 102 6.44 -17.82 9.61
CA THR A 102 6.37 -16.97 8.41
C THR A 102 7.50 -17.20 7.41
N ALA A 103 8.54 -17.95 7.79
CA ALA A 103 9.66 -18.35 6.92
C ALA A 103 10.23 -17.18 6.09
N TRP A 104 10.30 -15.98 6.68
CA TRP A 104 10.69 -14.75 6.00
C TRP A 104 12.21 -14.68 5.67
N GLN A 105 13.00 -15.54 6.30
CA GLN A 105 14.40 -15.81 6.00
C GLN A 105 14.64 -17.32 6.13
N GLU A 106 15.64 -17.83 5.42
CA GLU A 106 16.10 -19.22 5.55
C GLU A 106 16.68 -19.52 6.94
#